data_AF-A0A7Y3XMG6-F1
#
_entry.id   AF-A0A7Y3XMG6-F1
#
_cell.length_a   1.000
_cell.length_b   1.000
_cell.length_c   1.000
_cell.angle_alpha   90.00
_cell.angle_beta   90.00
_cell.angle_gamma   90.00
#
_symmetry.space_group_name_H-M   'P 1'
#
loop_
_entity.id
_entity.type
_entity.pdbx_description
1 polymer ?
#
loop_
_entity_poly.entity_id
_entity_poly.type
_entity_poly.pdbx_seq_one_letter_code
_entity_poly.pdbx_strand_id
1 'polypeptide(L)'
;MYRKLILAICLFFVGFGIRDSFGENFVDYEIVKTEFIGTESNNRMSYKIVVPPTIKKDQVKPLVEKIIKEITHKDRDIDEITLWLYSNKDFINQRFDIAMVDWGYPEDKGRINIMLVENFEAIIKQRAKSETLYGLTEQVRREIFKEIIAAEERAHSEADRLIDPTKVFNIDANHKKQRELQEIFMRDVRQKYNITKEIERKIVVEALNIMDWKFRTSS
;
A
#
# COMPACT_ATOMS: atom_id res chain seq x y z
N MET A 1 32.13 6.79 -33.05
CA MET A 1 31.22 7.94 -32.92
C MET A 1 29.85 7.52 -33.47
N TYR A 2 28.99 6.90 -32.65
CA TYR A 2 27.57 6.70 -32.96
C TYR A 2 26.80 6.73 -31.63
N ARG A 3 26.10 7.84 -31.39
CA ARG A 3 25.13 8.02 -30.31
C ARG A 3 23.87 7.23 -30.67
N LYS A 4 23.53 6.18 -29.92
CA LYS A 4 22.17 5.61 -29.96
C LYS A 4 21.37 6.19 -28.81
N LEU A 5 20.41 7.00 -29.20
CA LEU A 5 19.38 7.63 -28.41
C LEU A 5 18.47 6.51 -27.86
N ILE A 6 18.49 6.24 -26.55
CA ILE A 6 17.50 5.37 -25.91
C ILE A 6 16.29 6.26 -25.62
N LEU A 7 15.24 6.12 -26.44
CA LEU A 7 13.94 6.71 -26.19
C LEU A 7 13.30 6.01 -24.99
N ALA A 8 13.10 6.72 -23.89
CA ALA A 8 12.22 6.30 -22.82
C ALA A 8 10.76 6.44 -23.29
N ILE A 9 10.16 5.32 -23.70
CA ILE A 9 8.72 5.26 -24.00
C ILE A 9 7.99 5.11 -22.65
N CYS A 10 7.48 6.22 -22.13
CA CYS A 10 6.45 6.21 -21.08
C CYS A 10 5.13 5.79 -21.71
N LEU A 11 4.85 4.48 -21.74
CA LEU A 11 3.54 3.94 -22.10
C LEU A 11 2.57 4.16 -20.93
N PHE A 12 1.71 5.17 -21.05
CA PHE A 12 0.49 5.28 -20.27
C PHE A 12 -0.47 4.16 -20.71
N PHE A 13 -0.57 3.08 -19.91
CA PHE A 13 -1.64 2.11 -20.09
C PHE A 13 -2.93 2.66 -19.51
N VAL A 14 -3.84 3.08 -20.40
CA VAL A 14 -5.27 3.18 -20.10
C VAL A 14 -5.78 1.75 -19.91
N GLY A 15 -6.34 1.46 -18.74
CA GLY A 15 -6.84 0.14 -18.37
C GLY A 15 -7.91 -0.38 -19.33
N PHE A 16 -7.50 -1.18 -20.30
CA PHE A 16 -8.38 -2.10 -21.00
C PHE A 16 -8.44 -3.40 -20.19
N GLY A 17 -9.49 -3.54 -19.39
CA GLY A 17 -9.87 -4.83 -18.83
C GLY A 17 -10.27 -5.76 -19.99
N ILE A 18 -9.36 -6.64 -20.40
CA ILE A 18 -9.67 -7.73 -21.32
C ILE A 18 -10.53 -8.73 -20.55
N ARG A 19 -11.85 -8.65 -20.74
CA ARG A 19 -12.81 -9.58 -20.15
C ARG A 19 -13.04 -10.71 -21.14
N ASP A 20 -12.05 -11.60 -21.27
CA ASP A 20 -12.21 -12.82 -22.06
C ASP A 20 -13.02 -13.86 -21.29
N SER A 21 -14.05 -14.35 -21.97
CA SER A 21 -14.98 -15.40 -21.54
C SER A 21 -14.27 -16.76 -21.47
N PHE A 22 -13.59 -17.04 -20.35
CA PHE A 22 -13.17 -18.37 -19.95
C PHE A 22 -13.83 -18.74 -18.61
N GLY A 23 -14.27 -20.00 -18.52
CA GLY A 23 -15.19 -20.51 -17.49
C GLY A 23 -14.83 -20.19 -16.04
N GLU A 24 -15.92 -19.99 -15.29
CA GLU A 24 -16.14 -19.85 -13.86
C GLU A 24 -14.93 -19.99 -12.91
N ASN A 25 -14.71 -18.93 -12.11
CA ASN A 25 -13.84 -18.79 -10.93
C ASN A 25 -12.40 -18.27 -11.09
N PHE A 26 -12.09 -17.49 -12.13
CA PHE A 26 -10.85 -16.70 -12.10
C PHE A 26 -11.06 -15.40 -11.32
N VAL A 27 -10.17 -15.16 -10.36
CA VAL A 27 -10.11 -13.92 -9.59
C VAL A 27 -9.65 -12.79 -10.52
N ASP A 28 -10.35 -11.66 -10.49
CA ASP A 28 -9.95 -10.46 -11.23
C ASP A 28 -8.59 -9.95 -10.72
N TYR A 29 -7.83 -9.24 -11.56
CA TYR A 29 -6.58 -8.61 -11.18
C TYR A 29 -6.31 -7.38 -12.05
N GLU A 30 -5.40 -6.53 -11.60
CA GLU A 30 -4.94 -5.36 -12.32
C GLU A 30 -3.40 -5.33 -12.35
N ILE A 31 -2.79 -5.27 -13.54
CA ILE A 31 -1.36 -4.97 -13.67
C ILE A 31 -1.19 -3.45 -13.56
N VAL A 32 -0.55 -2.99 -12.48
CA VAL A 32 -0.40 -1.56 -12.20
C VAL A 32 0.96 -1.02 -12.64
N LYS A 33 2.00 -1.86 -12.62
CA LYS A 33 3.34 -1.48 -13.07
C LYS A 33 4.02 -2.63 -13.78
N THR A 34 4.76 -2.29 -14.83
CA THR A 34 5.63 -3.22 -15.57
C THR A 34 7.01 -2.60 -15.68
N GLU A 35 8.05 -3.39 -15.43
CA GLU A 35 9.45 -2.94 -15.43
C GLU A 35 10.34 -4.01 -16.10
N PHE A 36 11.17 -3.59 -17.04
CA PHE A 36 12.26 -4.44 -17.54
C PHE A 36 13.40 -4.43 -16.51
N ILE A 37 13.79 -5.61 -16.06
CA ILE A 37 14.85 -5.81 -15.03
C ILE A 37 15.94 -6.79 -15.50
N GLY A 38 15.93 -7.14 -16.78
CA GLY A 38 16.86 -8.07 -17.39
C GLY A 38 18.14 -7.44 -17.95
N THR A 39 18.82 -8.19 -18.79
CA THR A 39 19.99 -7.77 -19.58
C THR A 39 19.75 -8.07 -21.06
N GLU A 40 20.68 -7.68 -21.94
CA GLU A 40 20.59 -7.99 -23.38
C GLU A 40 20.53 -9.51 -23.68
N SER A 41 21.02 -10.35 -22.77
CA SER A 41 21.06 -11.80 -22.91
C SER A 41 20.05 -12.54 -22.02
N ASN A 42 19.22 -11.83 -21.26
CA ASN A 42 18.19 -12.40 -20.39
C ASN A 42 17.03 -11.41 -20.27
N ASN A 43 15.95 -11.67 -21.01
CA ASN A 43 14.77 -10.81 -21.03
C ASN A 43 13.90 -11.09 -19.79
N ARG A 44 14.21 -10.37 -18.70
CA ARG A 44 13.48 -10.46 -17.43
C ARG A 44 12.55 -9.28 -17.21
N MET A 45 11.29 -9.60 -16.90
CA MET A 45 10.23 -8.62 -16.67
C MET A 45 9.67 -8.72 -15.25
N SER A 46 9.41 -7.58 -14.63
CA SER A 46 8.79 -7.44 -13.31
C SER A 46 7.41 -6.80 -13.44
N TYR A 47 6.41 -7.39 -12.79
CA TYR A 47 5.03 -6.90 -12.82
C TYR A 47 4.51 -6.71 -11.40
N LYS A 48 3.93 -5.54 -11.13
CA LYS A 48 3.23 -5.25 -9.88
C LYS A 48 1.73 -5.35 -10.13
N ILE A 49 1.09 -6.26 -9.40
CA ILE A 49 -0.27 -6.70 -9.67
C ILE A 49 -1.11 -6.52 -8.42
N VAL A 50 -2.29 -5.91 -8.57
CA VAL A 50 -3.29 -5.82 -7.51
C VAL A 50 -4.34 -6.91 -7.71
N VAL A 51 -4.62 -7.65 -6.66
CA VAL A 51 -5.64 -8.70 -6.59
C VAL A 51 -6.67 -8.35 -5.51
N PRO A 52 -7.90 -8.88 -5.57
CA PRO A 52 -8.91 -8.65 -4.56
C PRO A 52 -8.40 -8.98 -3.15
N PRO A 53 -8.69 -8.14 -2.14
CA PRO A 53 -8.26 -8.36 -0.77
C PRO A 53 -8.87 -9.62 -0.12
N THR A 54 -9.86 -10.22 -0.78
CA THR A 54 -10.54 -11.45 -0.37
C THR A 54 -10.00 -12.70 -1.06
N ILE A 55 -8.89 -12.60 -1.81
CA ILE A 55 -8.28 -13.75 -2.48
C ILE A 55 -7.91 -14.83 -1.46
N LYS A 56 -8.30 -16.08 -1.75
CA LYS A 56 -7.96 -17.25 -0.94
C LYS A 56 -6.63 -17.85 -1.39
N LYS A 57 -5.95 -18.55 -0.48
CA LYS A 57 -4.65 -19.15 -0.74
C LYS A 57 -4.66 -20.13 -1.92
N ASP A 58 -5.72 -20.93 -2.02
CA ASP A 58 -5.94 -21.90 -3.11
C ASP A 58 -6.20 -21.23 -4.48
N GLN A 59 -6.57 -19.95 -4.50
CA GLN A 59 -6.78 -19.18 -5.73
C GLN A 59 -5.51 -18.51 -6.26
N VAL A 60 -4.45 -18.38 -5.45
CA VAL A 60 -3.23 -17.66 -5.85
C VAL A 60 -2.53 -18.38 -7.01
N LYS A 61 -2.30 -19.69 -6.89
CA LYS A 61 -1.61 -20.47 -7.93
C LYS A 61 -2.33 -20.45 -9.30
N PRO A 62 -3.63 -20.76 -9.41
CA PRO A 62 -4.32 -20.73 -10.70
C PRO A 62 -4.38 -19.32 -11.31
N LEU A 63 -4.47 -18.27 -10.47
CA LEU A 63 -4.37 -16.89 -10.94
C LEU A 63 -3.00 -16.59 -11.53
N VAL A 64 -1.93 -16.97 -10.84
CA VAL A 64 -0.55 -16.77 -11.29
C VAL A 64 -0.28 -17.49 -12.61
N GLU A 65 -0.71 -18.74 -12.74
CA GLU A 65 -0.60 -19.52 -13.97
C GLU A 65 -1.30 -18.84 -15.14
N LYS A 66 -2.50 -18.29 -14.92
CA LYS A 66 -3.23 -17.50 -15.93
C LYS A 66 -2.44 -16.27 -16.35
N ILE A 67 -1.94 -15.48 -15.40
CA ILE A 67 -1.20 -14.24 -15.67
C ILE A 67 0.07 -14.51 -16.48
N ILE A 68 0.85 -15.51 -16.08
CA ILE A 68 2.07 -15.92 -16.79
C ILE A 68 1.74 -16.36 -18.21
N LYS A 69 0.69 -17.17 -18.38
CA LYS A 69 0.24 -17.60 -19.72
C LYS A 69 -0.16 -16.41 -20.59
N GLU A 70 -0.86 -15.43 -20.05
CA GLU A 70 -1.23 -14.23 -20.80
C GLU A 70 -0.02 -13.37 -21.20
N ILE A 71 0.94 -13.19 -20.29
CA ILE A 71 2.18 -12.45 -20.57
C ILE A 71 3.00 -13.17 -21.66
N THR A 72 3.27 -14.45 -21.48
CA THR A 72 4.09 -15.26 -22.41
C THR A 72 3.40 -15.51 -23.76
N HIS A 73 2.07 -15.44 -23.81
CA HIS A 73 1.35 -15.49 -25.09
C HIS A 73 1.51 -14.20 -25.89
N LYS A 74 1.55 -13.04 -25.21
CA LYS A 74 1.73 -11.72 -25.82
C LYS A 74 3.18 -11.45 -26.21
N ASP A 75 4.12 -11.88 -25.38
CA ASP A 75 5.56 -11.72 -25.61
C ASP A 75 6.25 -13.07 -25.38
N ARG A 76 6.69 -13.68 -26.49
CA ARG A 76 7.31 -15.01 -26.50
C ARG A 76 8.81 -14.98 -26.23
N ASP A 77 9.40 -13.78 -26.21
CA ASP A 77 10.83 -13.58 -26.04
C ASP A 77 11.19 -13.33 -24.57
N ILE A 78 10.23 -13.38 -23.65
CA ILE A 78 10.47 -13.27 -22.21
C ILE A 78 11.07 -14.57 -21.68
N ASP A 79 12.25 -14.46 -21.08
CA ASP A 79 12.93 -15.57 -20.43
C ASP A 79 12.44 -15.75 -18.98
N GLU A 80 12.25 -14.64 -18.26
CA GLU A 80 11.93 -14.64 -16.83
C GLU A 80 10.83 -13.62 -16.47
N ILE A 81 9.96 -14.00 -15.55
CA ILE A 81 8.89 -13.15 -15.03
C ILE A 81 8.96 -13.14 -13.51
N THR A 82 9.01 -11.95 -12.92
CA THR A 82 8.76 -11.75 -11.49
C THR A 82 7.41 -11.05 -11.31
N LEU A 83 6.49 -11.66 -10.54
CA LEU A 83 5.22 -11.05 -10.17
C LEU A 83 5.23 -10.65 -8.70
N TRP A 84 4.80 -9.43 -8.42
CA TRP A 84 4.58 -8.92 -7.07
C TRP A 84 3.08 -8.71 -6.90
N LEU A 85 2.43 -9.57 -6.11
CA LEU A 85 0.98 -9.52 -5.88
C LEU A 85 0.68 -8.70 -4.63
N TYR A 86 -0.27 -7.79 -4.77
CA TYR A 86 -0.70 -6.86 -3.74
C TYR A 86 -2.20 -6.90 -3.51
N SER A 87 -2.66 -6.67 -2.28
CA SER A 87 -4.09 -6.56 -1.99
C SER A 87 -4.68 -5.18 -2.33
N ASN A 88 -3.83 -4.15 -2.44
CA ASN A 88 -4.20 -2.77 -2.69
C ASN A 88 -3.06 -2.01 -3.39
N LYS A 89 -3.41 -1.02 -4.21
CA LYS A 89 -2.48 -0.09 -4.87
C LYS A 89 -1.56 0.65 -3.90
N ASP A 90 -2.02 0.94 -2.69
CA ASP A 90 -1.24 1.64 -1.66
C ASP A 90 0.03 0.87 -1.24
N PHE A 91 0.11 -0.43 -1.54
CA PHE A 91 1.25 -1.29 -1.21
C PHE A 91 2.29 -1.44 -2.33
N ILE A 92 2.05 -0.91 -3.54
CA ILE A 92 2.85 -1.20 -4.75
C ILE A 92 4.34 -0.80 -4.61
N ASN A 93 4.69 0.16 -3.76
CA ASN A 93 6.08 0.56 -3.51
C ASN A 93 6.70 -0.11 -2.28
N GLN A 94 6.06 -1.16 -1.78
CA GLN A 94 6.46 -1.90 -0.59
C GLN A 94 6.79 -3.35 -0.97
N ARG A 95 7.27 -4.13 0.03
CA ARG A 95 7.30 -5.59 -0.09
C ARG A 95 5.86 -6.07 -0.34
N PHE A 96 5.71 -7.05 -1.23
CA PHE A 96 4.43 -7.71 -1.48
C PHE A 96 3.76 -8.16 -0.18
N ASP A 97 2.44 -8.07 -0.15
CA ASP A 97 1.59 -8.42 0.99
C ASP A 97 0.67 -9.62 0.68
N ILE A 98 0.76 -10.18 -0.53
CA ILE A 98 0.06 -11.40 -0.94
C ILE A 98 1.08 -12.48 -1.30
N ALA A 99 1.79 -12.28 -2.41
CA ALA A 99 2.77 -13.23 -2.91
C ALA A 99 3.84 -12.55 -3.77
N MET A 100 5.02 -13.15 -3.81
CA MET A 100 6.00 -12.94 -4.87
C MET A 100 6.11 -14.22 -5.67
N VAL A 101 6.20 -14.09 -6.98
CA VAL A 101 6.32 -15.22 -7.89
C VAL A 101 7.52 -14.99 -8.78
N ASP A 102 8.33 -16.02 -8.96
CA ASP A 102 9.32 -16.07 -10.02
C ASP A 102 8.98 -17.21 -10.98
N TRP A 103 9.12 -16.93 -12.28
CA TRP A 103 8.96 -17.89 -13.37
C TRP A 103 10.16 -17.83 -14.30
N GLY A 104 10.66 -19.00 -14.72
CA GLY A 104 11.69 -19.11 -15.75
C GLY A 104 13.14 -18.96 -15.26
N TYR A 105 13.40 -18.92 -13.94
CA TYR A 105 14.75 -18.83 -13.35
C TYR A 105 15.74 -19.79 -14.06
N PRO A 106 17.01 -19.39 -14.33
CA PRO A 106 17.78 -19.85 -15.50
C PRO A 106 18.04 -21.36 -15.62
N GLU A 107 17.86 -22.13 -14.56
CA GLU A 107 18.05 -23.59 -14.55
C GLU A 107 16.72 -24.38 -14.71
N ASP A 108 15.56 -23.72 -14.59
CA ASP A 108 14.23 -24.33 -14.47
C ASP A 108 13.20 -23.64 -15.41
N LYS A 109 13.48 -23.62 -16.73
CA LYS A 109 12.58 -23.02 -17.74
C LYS A 109 11.14 -23.52 -17.56
N GLY A 110 10.22 -22.57 -17.34
CA GLY A 110 8.79 -22.86 -17.19
C GLY A 110 8.32 -23.17 -15.77
N ARG A 111 9.23 -23.29 -14.78
CA ARG A 111 8.84 -23.56 -13.38
C ARG A 111 8.33 -22.29 -12.71
N ILE A 112 7.26 -22.44 -11.93
CA ILE A 112 6.67 -21.37 -11.11
C ILE A 112 7.09 -21.59 -9.66
N ASN A 113 7.75 -20.59 -9.06
CA ASN A 113 8.03 -20.54 -7.63
C ASN A 113 7.16 -19.46 -6.97
N ILE A 114 6.34 -19.83 -5.99
CA ILE A 114 5.42 -18.91 -5.30
C ILE A 114 5.85 -18.78 -3.83
N MET A 115 6.25 -17.56 -3.46
CA MET A 115 6.50 -17.17 -2.07
C MET A 115 5.28 -16.41 -1.54
N LEU A 116 4.44 -17.08 -0.77
CA LEU A 116 3.35 -16.43 -0.03
C LEU A 116 3.89 -15.67 1.17
N VAL A 117 3.21 -14.58 1.56
CA VAL A 117 3.48 -13.91 2.82
C VAL A 117 3.21 -14.84 4.01
N GLU A 118 4.02 -14.74 5.06
CA GLU A 118 3.73 -15.41 6.33
C GLU A 118 2.39 -14.93 6.89
N ASN A 119 1.64 -15.83 7.53
CA ASN A 119 0.31 -15.54 8.09
C ASN A 119 -0.72 -15.01 7.06
N PHE A 120 -0.60 -15.41 5.77
CA PHE A 120 -1.53 -15.06 4.69
C PHE A 120 -3.00 -15.01 5.12
N GLU A 121 -3.52 -16.09 5.71
CA GLU A 121 -4.93 -16.18 6.13
C GLU A 121 -5.31 -15.14 7.19
N ALA A 122 -4.42 -14.84 8.14
CA ALA A 122 -4.68 -13.84 9.16
C ALA A 122 -4.70 -12.43 8.55
N ILE A 123 -3.78 -12.14 7.64
CA ILE A 123 -3.69 -10.86 6.92
C ILE A 123 -4.92 -10.65 6.04
N ILE A 124 -5.28 -11.66 5.23
CA ILE A 124 -6.49 -11.63 4.39
C ILE A 124 -7.74 -11.49 5.26
N LYS A 125 -7.88 -12.25 6.35
CA LYS A 125 -9.06 -12.15 7.24
C LYS A 125 -9.16 -10.79 7.93
N GLN A 126 -8.03 -10.21 8.35
CA GLN A 126 -7.99 -8.88 8.93
C GLN A 126 -8.41 -7.80 7.93
N ARG A 127 -8.07 -7.96 6.65
CA ARG A 127 -8.34 -6.97 5.58
C ARG A 127 -9.67 -7.17 4.87
N ALA A 128 -10.11 -8.42 4.72
CA ALA A 128 -11.44 -8.80 4.24
C ALA A 128 -12.52 -8.40 5.25
N LYS A 129 -12.15 -8.23 6.52
CA LYS A 129 -12.88 -7.39 7.45
C LYS A 129 -12.75 -5.93 7.01
N SER A 130 -13.51 -5.58 5.98
CA SER A 130 -14.12 -4.26 5.79
C SER A 130 -15.04 -3.96 6.98
N GLU A 131 -14.52 -4.04 8.20
CA GLU A 131 -15.24 -3.67 9.39
C GLU A 131 -15.23 -2.15 9.43
N THR A 132 -16.41 -1.59 9.18
CA THR A 132 -16.77 -0.30 9.74
C THR A 132 -16.59 -0.39 11.25
N LEU A 133 -15.40 -0.06 11.74
CA LEU A 133 -15.14 0.08 13.17
C LEU A 133 -15.64 1.45 13.58
N TYR A 134 -16.40 1.50 14.67
CA TYR A 134 -16.94 2.75 15.22
C TYR A 134 -17.82 3.51 14.21
N GLY A 135 -18.41 2.80 13.24
CA GLY A 135 -19.19 3.40 12.16
C GLY A 135 -18.37 4.04 11.03
N LEU A 136 -17.05 3.83 10.99
CA LEU A 136 -16.13 4.43 10.02
C LEU A 136 -15.39 3.36 9.23
N THR A 137 -15.19 3.57 7.93
CA THR A 137 -14.33 2.71 7.11
C THR A 137 -12.85 2.88 7.50
N GLU A 138 -12.02 1.89 7.21
CA GLU A 138 -10.58 1.96 7.51
C GLU A 138 -9.92 3.19 6.87
N GLN A 139 -10.26 3.47 5.61
CA GLN A 139 -9.74 4.63 4.89
C GLN A 139 -10.09 5.95 5.63
N VAL A 140 -11.33 6.09 6.09
CA VAL A 140 -11.74 7.28 6.86
C VAL A 140 -11.00 7.35 8.19
N ARG A 141 -10.82 6.22 8.90
CA ARG A 141 -10.05 6.19 10.15
C ARG A 141 -8.57 6.57 9.95
N ARG A 142 -7.97 6.16 8.82
CA ARG A 142 -6.60 6.55 8.43
C ARG A 142 -6.48 8.05 8.19
N GLU A 143 -7.41 8.64 7.45
CA GLU A 143 -7.41 10.09 7.19
C GLU A 143 -7.64 10.90 8.48
N ILE A 144 -8.54 10.45 9.36
CA ILE A 144 -8.72 11.04 10.69
C ILE A 144 -7.40 11.01 11.47
N PHE A 145 -6.70 9.88 11.48
CA PHE A 145 -5.43 9.76 12.20
C PHE A 145 -4.36 10.73 11.66
N LYS A 146 -4.23 10.87 10.33
CA LYS A 146 -3.30 11.84 9.73
C LYS A 146 -3.61 13.27 10.20
N GLU A 147 -4.88 13.64 10.25
CA GLU A 147 -5.30 14.96 10.73
C GLU A 147 -5.09 15.16 12.23
N ILE A 148 -5.20 14.11 13.04
CA ILE A 148 -4.79 14.15 14.44
C ILE A 148 -3.29 14.48 14.52
N ILE A 149 -2.42 13.75 13.81
CA ILE A 149 -0.97 14.03 13.85
C ILE A 149 -0.66 15.46 13.38
N ALA A 150 -1.28 15.91 12.29
CA ALA A 150 -1.11 17.29 11.80
C ALA A 150 -1.60 18.34 12.82
N ALA A 151 -2.68 18.06 13.55
CA ALA A 151 -3.19 18.92 14.60
C ALA A 151 -2.25 18.98 15.81
N GLU A 152 -1.62 17.87 16.20
CA GLU A 152 -0.59 17.84 17.26
C GLU A 152 0.65 18.63 16.88
N GLU A 153 1.15 18.43 15.66
CA GLU A 153 2.29 19.17 15.12
C GLU A 153 2.00 20.67 15.07
N ARG A 154 0.82 21.04 14.57
CA ARG A 154 0.37 22.45 14.55
C ARG A 154 0.27 23.04 15.94
N ALA A 155 -0.23 22.29 16.92
CA ALA A 155 -0.32 22.75 18.32
C ALA A 155 1.07 23.02 18.91
N HIS A 156 2.03 22.16 18.61
CA HIS A 156 3.42 22.30 19.05
C HIS A 156 4.07 23.52 18.41
N SER A 157 4.07 23.63 17.07
CA SER A 157 4.69 24.76 16.36
C SER A 157 4.08 26.10 16.76
N GLU A 158 2.77 26.17 16.97
CA GLU A 158 2.09 27.41 17.37
C GLU A 158 2.37 27.76 18.84
N ALA A 159 2.51 26.78 19.73
CA ALA A 159 2.94 27.03 21.11
C ALA A 159 4.36 27.61 21.15
N ASP A 160 5.29 27.05 20.36
CA ASP A 160 6.67 27.53 20.26
C ASP A 160 6.77 28.94 19.70
N ARG A 161 5.90 29.28 18.74
CA ARG A 161 5.79 30.63 18.18
C ARG A 161 5.31 31.64 19.23
N LEU A 162 4.40 31.24 20.11
CA LEU A 162 3.83 32.11 21.13
C LEU A 162 4.71 32.20 22.39
N ILE A 163 5.42 31.13 22.72
CA ILE A 163 6.23 31.00 23.93
C ILE A 163 7.52 30.28 23.57
N ASP A 164 8.63 31.02 23.53
CA ASP A 164 9.96 30.50 23.25
C ASP A 164 10.37 29.41 24.28
N PRO A 165 10.45 28.13 23.87
CA PRO A 165 10.72 27.00 24.78
C PRO A 165 12.21 26.87 25.12
N THR A 166 13.11 27.61 24.44
CA THR A 166 14.56 27.56 24.72
C THR A 166 14.93 28.20 26.06
N LYS A 167 14.01 28.99 26.63
CA LYS A 167 14.15 29.61 27.94
C LYS A 167 13.60 28.69 29.01
N VAL A 168 14.42 28.30 29.98
CA VAL A 168 14.07 27.32 31.03
C VAL A 168 12.76 27.66 31.76
N PHE A 169 12.52 28.94 32.07
CA PHE A 169 11.31 29.39 32.78
C PHE A 169 10.04 29.38 31.91
N ASN A 170 10.17 29.19 30.60
CA ASN A 170 9.06 29.14 29.65
C ASN A 170 8.58 27.72 29.35
N ILE A 171 9.35 26.69 29.71
CA ILE A 171 9.04 25.29 29.36
C ILE A 171 7.63 24.90 29.83
N ASP A 172 7.30 25.16 31.09
CA ASP A 172 5.99 24.82 31.64
C ASP A 172 4.84 25.61 30.99
N ALA A 173 5.08 26.90 30.71
CA ALA A 173 4.10 27.76 30.06
C ALA A 173 3.85 27.34 28.61
N ASN A 174 4.91 26.99 27.87
CA ASN A 174 4.85 26.45 26.52
C ASN A 174 4.10 25.12 26.50
N HIS A 175 4.46 24.17 27.37
CA HIS A 175 3.77 22.87 27.48
C HIS A 175 2.28 23.02 27.81
N LYS A 176 1.94 23.96 28.70
CA LYS A 176 0.53 24.29 28.99
C LYS A 176 -0.16 24.81 27.74
N LYS A 177 0.48 25.73 27.00
CA LYS A 177 -0.08 26.31 25.79
C LYS A 177 -0.26 25.29 24.68
N GLN A 178 0.69 24.38 24.49
CA GLN A 178 0.60 23.27 23.56
C GLN A 178 -0.62 22.40 23.86
N ARG A 179 -0.85 22.01 25.13
CA ARG A 179 -2.04 21.21 25.51
C ARG A 179 -3.35 21.94 25.22
N GLU A 180 -3.42 23.24 25.48
CA GLU A 180 -4.60 24.06 25.17
C GLU A 180 -4.88 24.08 23.66
N LEU A 181 -3.85 24.34 22.84
CA LEU A 181 -3.95 24.37 21.38
C LEU A 181 -4.30 23.00 20.80
N GLN A 182 -3.70 21.93 21.34
CA GLN A 182 -3.99 20.56 20.92
C GLN A 182 -5.47 20.23 21.15
N GLU A 183 -6.04 20.52 22.32
CA GLU A 183 -7.47 20.24 22.56
C GLU A 183 -8.40 21.08 21.66
N ILE A 184 -7.97 22.29 21.27
CA ILE A 184 -8.69 23.11 20.27
C ILE A 184 -8.65 22.42 18.91
N PHE A 185 -7.47 22.11 18.38
CA PHE A 185 -7.36 21.50 17.05
C PHE A 185 -7.96 20.10 16.99
N MET A 186 -7.87 19.30 18.06
CA MET A 186 -8.57 18.02 18.16
C MET A 186 -10.10 18.18 18.14
N ARG A 187 -10.63 19.27 18.72
CA ARG A 187 -12.06 19.56 18.62
C ARG A 187 -12.47 19.81 17.18
N ASP A 188 -11.66 20.52 16.41
CA ASP A 188 -11.93 20.79 15.00
C ASP A 188 -11.92 19.50 14.18
N VAL A 189 -10.95 18.60 14.41
CA VAL A 189 -10.92 17.27 13.77
C VAL A 189 -12.17 16.47 14.13
N ARG A 190 -12.55 16.42 15.41
CA ARG A 190 -13.76 15.72 15.85
C ARG A 190 -15.02 16.25 15.18
N GLN A 191 -15.15 17.58 15.08
CA GLN A 191 -16.29 18.22 14.42
C GLN A 191 -16.32 17.90 12.93
N LYS A 192 -15.18 18.02 12.24
CA LYS A 192 -15.07 17.75 10.80
C LYS A 192 -15.51 16.34 10.42
N TYR A 193 -15.15 15.35 11.24
CA TYR A 193 -15.47 13.95 10.97
C TYR A 193 -16.71 13.44 11.72
N ASN A 194 -17.38 14.30 12.49
CA ASN A 194 -18.51 13.96 13.34
C ASN A 194 -18.22 12.76 14.27
N ILE A 195 -17.06 12.77 14.92
CA ILE A 195 -16.63 11.70 15.83
C ILE A 195 -16.56 12.19 17.29
N THR A 196 -16.75 11.26 18.22
CA THR A 196 -16.59 11.55 19.65
C THR A 196 -15.11 11.44 20.06
N LYS A 197 -14.77 12.01 21.22
CA LYS A 197 -13.43 11.84 21.83
C LYS A 197 -13.09 10.37 22.10
N GLU A 198 -14.09 9.53 22.33
CA GLU A 198 -13.88 8.09 22.49
C GLU A 198 -13.47 7.43 21.17
N ILE A 199 -14.12 7.77 20.06
CA ILE A 199 -13.78 7.25 18.73
C ILE A 199 -12.39 7.72 18.31
N GLU A 200 -12.07 9.00 18.52
CA GLU A 200 -10.73 9.56 18.34
C GLU A 200 -9.68 8.72 19.08
N ARG A 201 -9.88 8.49 20.39
CA ARG A 201 -8.96 7.68 21.21
C ARG A 201 -8.80 6.26 20.65
N LYS A 202 -9.90 5.63 20.21
CA LYS A 202 -9.85 4.28 19.64
C LYS A 202 -9.08 4.24 18.33
N ILE A 203 -9.21 5.27 17.48
CA ILE A 203 -8.42 5.41 16.24
C ILE A 203 -6.93 5.57 16.56
N VAL A 204 -6.57 6.39 17.56
CA VAL A 204 -5.18 6.53 17.99
C VAL A 204 -4.62 5.21 18.52
N VAL A 205 -5.37 4.50 19.36
CA VAL A 205 -4.96 3.17 19.88
C VAL A 205 -4.82 2.14 18.76
N GLU A 206 -5.74 2.13 17.78
CA GLU A 206 -5.64 1.28 16.59
C GLU A 206 -4.32 1.55 15.84
N ALA A 207 -4.01 2.81 15.56
CA ALA A 207 -2.78 3.21 14.87
C ALA A 207 -1.49 2.91 15.66
N LEU A 208 -1.55 2.86 17.00
CA LEU A 208 -0.40 2.50 17.86
C LEU A 208 -0.22 0.99 18.03
N ASN A 209 -1.31 0.22 18.04
CA ASN A 209 -1.29 -1.24 18.26
C ASN A 209 -0.98 -2.02 16.99
N ILE A 210 -1.40 -1.51 15.84
CA ILE A 210 -0.85 -1.98 14.58
C ILE A 210 0.60 -1.49 14.59
N MET A 211 1.59 -2.38 14.74
CA MET A 211 3.01 -2.06 14.49
C MET A 211 3.26 -1.75 13.00
N ASP A 212 2.41 -0.93 12.39
CA ASP A 212 2.55 -0.43 11.04
C ASP A 212 3.05 0.99 11.17
N TRP A 213 4.37 1.12 11.20
CA TRP A 213 5.10 2.39 11.17
C TRP A 213 4.64 3.34 10.05
N LYS A 214 3.87 2.84 9.07
CA LYS A 214 3.31 3.58 7.92
C LYS A 214 1.99 4.28 8.16
N PHE A 215 1.30 4.04 9.29
CA PHE A 215 0.20 4.92 9.71
C PHE A 215 0.69 6.37 9.92
N ARG A 216 2.00 6.58 10.11
CA ARG A 216 2.63 7.88 10.35
C ARG A 216 3.30 8.54 9.14
N THR A 217 3.57 7.83 8.03
CA THR A 217 4.55 8.29 7.02
C THR A 217 4.10 8.23 5.55
N SER A 218 2.82 7.98 5.27
CA SER A 218 2.34 7.96 3.88
C SER A 218 2.06 9.39 3.39
N SER A 219 3.09 10.02 2.81
CA SER A 219 3.03 11.25 2.01
C SER A 219 2.52 11.02 0.60
#